data_AF-A0A7X6JRF1-F1
#
_entry.id   AF-A0A7X6JRF1-F1
#
_cell.length_a   1.000
_cell.length_b   1.000
_cell.length_c   1.000
_cell.angle_alpha   90.00
_cell.angle_beta   90.00
_cell.angle_gamma   90.00
#
_symmetry.space_group_name_H-M   'P 1'
#
loop_
_entity.id
_entity.type
_entity.pdbx_description
1 polymer ?
#
loop_
_entity_poly.entity_id
_entity_poly.type
_entity_poly.pdbx_seq_one_letter_code
_entity_poly.pdbx_strand_id
1 'polypeptide(L)'
;MRRLACLLTFFAISFSFSLSVAAKTSGCFDNKRFCFELTPSSSSLYLVTVQRKVALPVALTLYSDTLFQIPTGKDALQSKAHVNAFLSTDEAIPLGVVKDTHAFWQSMRVKWTVGRIDATHDNAYTYLSPLQPAGEYRIVQGFNGSYSHSGASRYALDFAAPVGTPVLAARDGVVIDTKDDGNQGGPSTRFAKHANYVVILHSDGTTGEYYHLKY
;
A
#
# COMPACT_ATOMS: atom_id res chain seq x y z
N MET A 1 -7.48 62.23 -64.00
CA MET A 1 -6.91 60.88 -63.95
C MET A 1 -6.71 60.47 -62.50
N ARG A 2 -7.53 59.56 -61.97
CA ARG A 2 -7.55 59.13 -60.56
C ARG A 2 -6.39 58.14 -60.30
N ARG A 3 -5.61 58.38 -59.23
CA ARG A 3 -4.59 57.44 -58.73
C ARG A 3 -5.28 56.42 -57.80
N LEU A 4 -5.19 55.13 -58.13
CA LEU A 4 -5.55 54.03 -57.23
C LEU A 4 -4.39 53.78 -56.26
N ALA A 5 -4.62 53.86 -54.96
CA ALA A 5 -3.72 53.36 -53.92
C ALA A 5 -4.18 51.95 -53.53
N CYS A 6 -3.31 50.95 -53.71
CA CYS A 6 -3.54 49.57 -53.31
C CYS A 6 -3.06 49.40 -51.87
N LEU A 7 -4.00 49.21 -50.92
CA LEU A 7 -3.68 48.90 -49.53
C LEU A 7 -3.51 47.37 -49.41
N LEU A 8 -2.29 46.90 -49.20
CA LEU A 8 -2.02 45.52 -48.79
C LEU A 8 -2.16 45.42 -47.26
N THR A 9 -3.24 44.81 -46.80
CA THR A 9 -3.43 44.43 -45.40
C THR A 9 -2.74 43.10 -45.12
N PHE A 10 -1.64 43.13 -44.35
CA PHE A 10 -1.01 41.93 -43.80
C PHE A 10 -1.84 41.38 -42.63
N PHE A 11 -2.45 40.20 -42.80
CA PHE A 11 -3.02 39.44 -41.69
C PHE A 11 -1.89 38.69 -40.95
N ALA A 12 -1.50 39.20 -39.78
CA ALA A 12 -0.61 38.47 -38.89
C ALA A 12 -1.40 37.38 -38.16
N ILE A 13 -1.19 36.11 -38.54
CA ILE A 13 -1.75 34.96 -37.83
C ILE A 13 -0.89 34.72 -36.58
N SER A 14 -1.38 35.16 -35.42
CA SER A 14 -0.75 34.88 -34.12
C SER A 14 -1.04 33.43 -33.71
N PHE A 15 -0.10 32.52 -33.96
CA PHE A 15 -0.15 31.17 -33.39
C PHE A 15 0.11 31.23 -31.88
N SER A 16 -0.95 31.11 -31.10
CA SER A 16 -0.86 30.98 -29.64
C SER A 16 -0.52 29.52 -29.32
N PHE A 17 0.74 29.22 -29.03
CA PHE A 17 1.14 27.91 -28.50
C PHE A 17 0.65 27.81 -27.04
N SER A 18 -0.47 27.14 -26.81
CA SER A 18 -0.87 26.70 -25.48
C SER A 18 0.11 25.61 -25.02
N LEU A 19 1.03 25.96 -24.12
CA LEU A 19 1.80 24.95 -23.39
C LEU A 19 0.81 24.11 -22.57
N SER A 20 0.54 22.87 -23.00
CA SER A 20 -0.19 21.92 -22.18
C SER A 20 0.72 21.53 -21.02
N VAL A 21 0.38 21.98 -19.82
CA VAL A 21 1.02 21.46 -18.61
C VAL A 21 0.59 20.00 -18.50
N ALA A 22 1.55 19.08 -18.61
CA ALA A 22 1.30 17.66 -18.42
C ALA A 22 0.60 17.44 -17.06
N ALA A 23 -0.56 16.81 -17.09
CA ALA A 23 -1.43 16.72 -15.92
C ALA A 23 -0.90 15.71 -14.90
N LYS A 24 -0.99 16.06 -13.61
CA LYS A 24 -0.78 15.14 -12.50
C LYS A 24 -1.87 14.04 -12.53
N THR A 25 -1.47 12.79 -12.31
CA THR A 25 -2.41 11.66 -12.16
C THR A 25 -2.22 10.95 -10.82
N SER A 26 -3.28 10.39 -10.26
CA SER A 26 -3.26 9.75 -8.93
C SER A 26 -4.08 8.48 -8.88
N GLY A 27 -3.59 7.49 -8.13
CA GLY A 27 -4.29 6.22 -7.86
C GLY A 27 -4.18 5.86 -6.39
N CYS A 28 -5.31 5.68 -5.73
CA CYS A 28 -5.39 5.44 -4.29
C CYS A 28 -5.83 4.00 -3.97
N PHE A 29 -5.31 3.45 -2.89
CA PHE A 29 -5.51 2.08 -2.46
C PHE A 29 -6.13 2.03 -1.08
N ASP A 30 -6.88 0.96 -0.82
CA ASP A 30 -7.53 0.66 0.46
C ASP A 30 -8.30 1.85 1.05
N ASN A 31 -9.43 2.21 0.43
CA ASN A 31 -10.25 3.36 0.86
C ASN A 31 -9.47 4.67 1.04
N LYS A 32 -8.48 4.90 0.16
CA LYS A 32 -7.53 6.02 0.22
C LYS A 32 -6.62 6.00 1.45
N ARG A 33 -6.23 4.84 1.97
CA ARG A 33 -5.18 4.73 2.99
C ARG A 33 -3.86 5.32 2.50
N PHE A 34 -3.51 5.07 1.24
CA PHE A 34 -2.33 5.63 0.59
C PHE A 34 -2.59 5.83 -0.90
N CYS A 35 -1.85 6.74 -1.52
CA CYS A 35 -1.99 7.07 -2.94
C CYS A 35 -0.63 7.17 -3.61
N PHE A 36 -0.57 6.69 -4.84
CA PHE A 36 0.50 6.99 -5.77
C PHE A 36 0.15 8.26 -6.55
N GLU A 37 1.15 9.08 -6.81
CA GLU A 37 1.01 10.30 -7.60
C GLU A 37 2.13 10.36 -8.64
N LEU A 38 1.73 10.61 -9.89
CA LEU A 38 2.64 10.83 -11.02
C LEU A 38 2.66 12.32 -11.33
N THR A 39 3.82 12.94 -11.20
CA THR A 39 4.03 14.37 -11.44
C THR A 39 5.09 14.57 -12.52
N PRO A 40 4.91 15.52 -13.45
CA PRO A 40 5.94 15.82 -14.45
C PRO A 40 7.26 16.19 -13.76
N SER A 41 8.35 15.49 -14.10
CA SER A 41 9.69 15.75 -13.54
C SER A 41 10.67 16.29 -14.58
N SER A 42 10.43 16.02 -15.86
CA SER A 42 11.13 16.59 -17.00
C SER A 42 10.24 16.59 -18.23
N SER A 43 10.75 16.99 -19.40
CA SER A 43 9.97 17.01 -20.65
C SER A 43 9.45 15.63 -21.09
N SER A 44 10.03 14.53 -20.59
CA SER A 44 9.67 13.16 -21.01
C SER A 44 9.52 12.17 -19.87
N LEU A 45 9.56 12.63 -18.61
CA LEU A 45 9.49 11.78 -17.43
C LEU A 45 8.48 12.31 -16.41
N TYR A 46 7.86 11.35 -15.73
CA TYR A 46 7.01 11.57 -14.57
C TYR A 46 7.62 10.91 -13.35
N LEU A 47 7.76 11.67 -12.26
CA LEU A 47 8.14 11.14 -10.96
C LEU A 47 6.95 10.39 -10.34
N VAL A 48 7.19 9.14 -9.98
CA VAL A 48 6.27 8.32 -9.20
C VAL A 48 6.58 8.54 -7.73
N THR A 49 5.60 9.02 -6.98
CA THR A 49 5.65 9.12 -5.52
C THR A 49 4.55 8.30 -4.89
N VAL A 50 4.72 7.92 -3.63
CA VAL A 50 3.67 7.32 -2.82
C VAL A 50 3.60 7.99 -1.47
N GLN A 51 2.39 8.22 -0.97
CA GLN A 51 2.16 8.92 0.29
C GLN A 51 0.99 8.25 1.03
N ARG A 52 1.11 8.06 2.34
CA ARG A 52 -0.05 7.73 3.16
C ARG A 52 -0.99 8.93 3.23
N LYS A 53 -2.29 8.67 3.30
CA LYS A 53 -3.32 9.69 3.51
C LYS A 53 -4.11 9.44 4.80
N VAL A 54 -3.91 8.29 5.43
CA VAL A 54 -4.36 7.96 6.78
C VAL A 54 -3.12 7.79 7.65
N ALA A 55 -3.13 8.34 8.86
CA ALA A 55 -1.99 8.35 9.78
C ALA A 55 -1.75 6.99 10.46
N LEU A 56 -1.75 5.91 9.66
CA LEU A 56 -1.49 4.53 10.05
C LEU A 56 -0.37 3.98 9.17
N PRO A 57 0.60 3.24 9.74
CA PRO A 57 1.77 2.80 9.01
C PRO A 57 1.42 1.73 7.97
N VAL A 58 2.04 1.83 6.79
CA VAL A 58 1.89 0.89 5.68
C VAL A 58 3.26 0.54 5.12
N ALA A 59 3.50 -0.75 4.91
CA ALA A 59 4.62 -1.24 4.13
C ALA A 59 4.12 -1.74 2.78
N LEU A 60 4.79 -1.36 1.69
CA LEU A 60 4.39 -1.78 0.35
C LEU A 60 5.59 -2.08 -0.55
N THR A 61 5.32 -2.90 -1.56
CA THR A 61 6.20 -3.14 -2.71
C THR A 61 5.41 -2.79 -3.97
N LEU A 62 5.92 -1.81 -4.72
CA LEU A 62 5.47 -1.50 -6.06
C LEU A 62 6.25 -2.36 -7.05
N TYR A 63 5.55 -3.03 -7.95
CA TYR A 63 6.09 -3.76 -9.10
C TYR A 63 5.65 -3.06 -10.38
N SER A 64 6.60 -2.81 -11.29
CA SER A 64 6.31 -2.36 -12.65
C SER A 64 7.52 -2.61 -13.55
N ASP A 65 7.25 -3.01 -14.78
CA ASP A 65 8.21 -3.15 -15.88
C ASP A 65 8.57 -1.82 -16.55
N THR A 66 7.76 -0.78 -16.32
CA THR A 66 7.95 0.58 -16.89
C THR A 66 8.66 1.54 -15.93
N LEU A 67 8.96 1.09 -14.71
CA LEU A 67 9.61 1.90 -13.68
C LEU A 67 11.12 1.96 -13.90
N PHE A 68 11.67 3.17 -13.82
CA PHE A 68 13.10 3.42 -13.88
C PHE A 68 13.59 4.05 -12.58
N GLN A 69 14.87 3.86 -12.28
CA GLN A 69 15.53 4.59 -11.21
C GLN A 69 15.49 6.11 -11.47
N ILE A 70 15.36 6.90 -10.40
CA ILE A 70 15.41 8.36 -10.48
C ILE A 70 16.81 8.76 -10.97
N PRO A 71 16.93 9.51 -12.09
CA PRO A 71 18.22 9.90 -12.62
C PRO A 71 18.97 10.81 -11.64
N THR A 72 20.22 10.47 -11.32
CA THR A 72 21.13 11.28 -10.49
C THR A 72 22.19 12.01 -11.32
N GLY A 73 22.10 11.95 -12.66
CA GLY A 73 23.10 12.50 -13.58
C GLY A 73 22.74 12.27 -15.04
N LYS A 74 23.77 12.17 -15.90
CA LYS A 74 23.61 11.94 -17.35
C LYS A 74 23.53 10.47 -17.74
N ASP A 75 23.51 9.57 -16.76
CA ASP A 75 23.51 8.13 -17.01
C ASP A 75 22.21 7.68 -17.68
N ALA A 76 22.30 6.57 -18.41
CA ALA A 76 21.15 5.94 -19.01
C ALA A 76 20.12 5.53 -17.93
N LEU A 77 18.84 5.62 -18.28
CA LEU A 77 17.75 5.16 -17.41
C LEU A 77 17.89 3.65 -17.15
N GLN A 78 18.08 3.30 -15.89
CA GLN A 78 18.14 1.91 -15.45
C GLN A 78 16.75 1.45 -15.04
N SER A 79 16.30 0.32 -15.59
CA SER A 79 15.01 -0.27 -15.24
C SER A 79 15.02 -0.80 -13.81
N LYS A 80 13.85 -0.75 -13.16
CA LYS A 80 13.65 -1.16 -11.78
C LYS A 80 12.38 -1.98 -11.67
N ALA A 81 12.51 -3.31 -11.61
CA ALA A 81 11.36 -4.22 -11.59
C ALA A 81 10.44 -4.02 -10.37
N HIS A 82 11.00 -3.60 -9.23
CA HIS A 82 10.24 -3.31 -8.02
C HIS A 82 10.93 -2.32 -7.09
N VAL A 83 10.15 -1.73 -6.19
CA VAL A 83 10.63 -0.83 -5.13
C VAL A 83 9.78 -1.00 -3.87
N ASN A 84 10.45 -1.07 -2.72
CA ASN A 84 9.79 -1.07 -1.42
C ASN A 84 9.63 0.38 -0.91
N ALA A 85 8.53 0.64 -0.21
CA ALA A 85 8.28 1.90 0.46
C ALA A 85 7.63 1.64 1.84
N PHE A 86 8.06 2.40 2.84
CA PHE A 86 7.60 2.26 4.22
C PHE A 86 7.02 3.60 4.69
N LEU A 87 5.69 3.68 4.73
CA LEU A 87 4.96 4.90 4.99
C LEU A 87 4.69 5.06 6.50
N SER A 88 5.72 5.42 7.25
CA SER A 88 5.61 5.71 8.69
C SER A 88 5.26 7.17 8.99
N THR A 89 5.47 8.08 8.02
CA THR A 89 5.18 9.52 8.12
C THR A 89 4.27 9.97 6.96
N ASP A 90 3.77 11.21 7.03
CA ASP A 90 2.96 11.81 5.96
C ASP A 90 3.82 12.29 4.76
N GLU A 91 5.12 12.04 4.76
CA GLU A 91 5.99 12.47 3.67
C GLU A 91 5.79 11.58 2.43
N ALA A 92 5.79 12.21 1.26
CA ALA A 92 5.73 11.48 0.00
C ALA A 92 7.10 10.86 -0.30
N ILE A 93 7.12 9.55 -0.54
CA ILE A 93 8.34 8.81 -0.86
C ILE A 93 8.48 8.71 -2.38
N PRO A 94 9.58 9.21 -2.97
CA PRO A 94 9.84 9.07 -4.39
C PRO A 94 10.31 7.63 -4.69
N LEU A 95 9.71 7.00 -5.70
CA LEU A 95 9.89 5.58 -5.98
C LEU A 95 10.72 5.29 -7.24
N GLY A 96 10.63 6.21 -8.20
CA GLY A 96 11.22 6.07 -9.53
C GLY A 96 10.58 7.05 -10.51
N VAL A 97 10.94 6.92 -11.78
CA VAL A 97 10.35 7.68 -12.87
C VAL A 97 9.77 6.77 -13.94
N VAL A 98 8.79 7.27 -14.69
CA VAL A 98 8.19 6.58 -15.84
C VAL A 98 8.11 7.52 -17.04
N LYS A 99 8.10 6.96 -18.25
CA LYS A 99 7.94 7.73 -19.50
C LYS A 99 6.48 7.91 -19.90
N ASP A 100 5.67 6.89 -19.64
CA ASP A 100 4.26 6.83 -20.03
C ASP A 100 3.40 6.52 -18.80
N THR A 101 2.56 7.48 -18.43
CA THR A 101 1.68 7.33 -17.27
C THR A 101 0.61 6.27 -17.49
N HIS A 102 0.09 6.14 -18.71
CA HIS A 102 -0.97 5.18 -19.04
C HIS A 102 -0.44 3.75 -18.97
N ALA A 103 0.72 3.50 -19.57
CA ALA A 103 1.38 2.20 -19.50
C ALA A 103 1.70 1.81 -18.04
N PHE A 104 2.19 2.77 -17.23
CA PHE A 104 2.44 2.54 -15.81
C PHE A 104 1.16 2.13 -15.06
N TRP A 105 0.07 2.89 -15.19
CA TRP A 105 -1.18 2.58 -14.48
C TRP A 105 -1.80 1.24 -14.91
N GLN A 106 -1.60 0.81 -16.15
CA GLN A 106 -2.06 -0.49 -16.64
C GLN A 106 -1.22 -1.66 -16.14
N SER A 107 0.09 -1.49 -15.96
CA SER A 107 1.00 -2.59 -15.60
C SER A 107 1.34 -2.67 -14.11
N MET A 108 1.19 -1.57 -13.37
CA MET A 108 1.62 -1.52 -11.97
C MET A 108 0.86 -2.52 -11.10
N ARG A 109 1.58 -3.13 -10.17
CA ARG A 109 1.02 -4.00 -9.14
C ARG A 109 1.59 -3.61 -7.80
N VAL A 110 0.75 -3.61 -6.78
CA VAL A 110 1.17 -3.28 -5.41
C VAL A 110 0.83 -4.45 -4.51
N LYS A 111 1.82 -4.88 -3.74
CA LYS A 111 1.60 -5.69 -2.54
C LYS A 111 1.83 -4.78 -1.34
N TRP A 112 0.97 -4.86 -0.34
CA TRP A 112 1.09 -4.02 0.84
C TRP A 112 0.54 -4.74 2.07
N THR A 113 0.95 -4.26 3.24
CA THR A 113 0.45 -4.68 4.56
C THR A 113 0.44 -3.47 5.49
N VAL A 114 -0.46 -3.47 6.47
CA VAL A 114 -0.42 -2.52 7.58
C VAL A 114 0.75 -2.83 8.52
N GLY A 115 1.18 -1.84 9.30
CA GLY A 115 2.22 -2.00 10.31
C GLY A 115 3.58 -1.45 9.90
N ARG A 116 4.56 -1.64 10.79
CA ARG A 116 5.93 -1.13 10.65
C ARG A 116 6.90 -2.26 10.31
N ILE A 117 7.81 -2.00 9.37
CA ILE A 117 8.87 -2.97 9.02
C ILE A 117 10.04 -2.93 10.03
N ASP A 118 10.20 -1.81 10.72
CA ASP A 118 11.26 -1.53 11.68
C ASP A 118 10.80 -1.77 13.14
N ALA A 119 9.69 -2.49 13.32
CA ALA A 119 9.19 -2.89 14.62
C ALA A 119 10.25 -3.69 15.40
N THR A 120 10.39 -3.39 16.68
CA THR A 120 11.29 -4.13 17.58
C THR A 120 10.45 -4.64 18.74
N HIS A 121 10.34 -5.95 18.87
CA HIS A 121 9.52 -6.57 19.91
C HIS A 121 10.04 -6.25 21.31
N ASP A 122 9.15 -5.81 22.20
CA ASP A 122 9.42 -5.69 23.63
C ASP A 122 9.39 -7.07 24.31
N ASN A 123 10.58 -7.66 24.47
CA ASN A 123 10.75 -8.96 25.13
C ASN A 123 10.31 -8.99 26.61
N ALA A 124 10.11 -7.83 27.25
CA ALA A 124 9.65 -7.75 28.63
C ALA A 124 8.11 -7.70 28.74
N TYR A 125 7.41 -7.43 27.64
CA TYR A 125 5.96 -7.36 27.65
C TYR A 125 5.33 -8.76 27.75
N THR A 126 4.51 -8.98 28.78
CA THR A 126 3.76 -10.22 28.93
C THR A 126 2.39 -10.06 28.27
N TYR A 127 2.15 -10.84 27.22
CA TYR A 127 0.87 -10.88 26.53
C TYR A 127 -0.17 -11.64 27.36
N LEU A 128 -1.39 -11.10 27.42
CA LEU A 128 -2.53 -11.78 28.03
C LEU A 128 -3.12 -12.81 27.07
N SER A 129 -3.89 -13.76 27.60
CA SER A 129 -4.64 -14.68 26.74
C SER A 129 -5.70 -13.91 25.96
N PRO A 130 -5.72 -13.98 24.62
CA PRO A 130 -6.73 -13.30 23.84
C PRO A 130 -8.09 -14.01 23.90
N LEU A 131 -8.16 -15.28 24.28
CA LEU A 131 -9.40 -16.03 24.34
C LEU A 131 -9.93 -16.09 25.77
N GLN A 132 -11.26 -15.96 25.92
CA GLN A 132 -11.91 -15.99 27.22
C GLN A 132 -12.95 -17.11 27.33
N PRO A 133 -12.93 -17.91 28.41
CA PRO A 133 -12.00 -17.86 29.55
C PRO A 133 -10.58 -18.35 29.22
N ALA A 134 -9.58 -17.71 29.84
CA ALA A 134 -8.18 -18.04 29.61
C ALA A 134 -7.84 -19.48 30.03
N GLY A 135 -7.03 -20.17 29.21
CA GLY A 135 -6.47 -21.49 29.55
C GLY A 135 -7.32 -22.70 29.13
N GLU A 136 -8.48 -22.50 28.52
CA GLU A 136 -9.38 -23.61 28.14
C GLU A 136 -9.15 -24.17 26.73
N TYR A 137 -8.32 -23.53 25.92
CA TYR A 137 -8.23 -23.82 24.48
C TYR A 137 -6.93 -24.52 24.10
N ARG A 138 -7.07 -25.68 23.44
CA ARG A 138 -5.94 -26.41 22.87
C ARG A 138 -5.41 -25.70 21.63
N ILE A 139 -4.08 -25.58 21.54
CA ILE A 139 -3.40 -25.17 20.31
C ILE A 139 -3.49 -26.30 19.27
N VAL A 140 -4.01 -26.01 18.09
CA VAL A 140 -4.14 -26.96 16.97
C VAL A 140 -3.12 -26.75 15.86
N GLN A 141 -2.55 -25.55 15.76
CA GLN A 141 -1.41 -25.26 14.89
C GLN A 141 -0.49 -24.26 15.59
N GLY A 142 0.79 -24.63 15.74
CA GLY A 142 1.80 -23.85 16.43
C GLY A 142 2.75 -23.12 15.48
N PHE A 143 3.79 -22.50 16.04
CA PHE A 143 4.83 -21.83 15.27
C PHE A 143 5.52 -22.78 14.28
N ASN A 144 5.81 -22.28 13.08
CA ASN A 144 6.42 -23.05 11.99
C ASN A 144 5.62 -24.32 11.61
N GLY A 145 4.30 -24.34 11.88
CA GLY A 145 3.41 -25.43 11.51
C GLY A 145 3.35 -25.65 9.99
N SER A 146 3.39 -26.92 9.57
CA SER A 146 3.54 -27.32 8.16
C SER A 146 2.33 -27.03 7.27
N TYR A 147 1.16 -26.78 7.85
CA TYR A 147 -0.05 -26.52 7.08
C TYR A 147 -0.04 -25.10 6.49
N SER A 148 0.21 -24.09 7.32
CA SER A 148 0.12 -22.68 6.90
C SER A 148 1.03 -21.71 7.66
N HIS A 149 1.55 -22.08 8.83
CA HIS A 149 2.36 -21.18 9.67
C HIS A 149 3.81 -21.10 9.17
N SER A 150 4.00 -20.51 8.01
CA SER A 150 5.31 -20.23 7.40
C SER A 150 5.37 -18.79 6.88
N GLY A 151 6.57 -18.30 6.54
CA GLY A 151 6.74 -16.93 6.08
C GLY A 151 6.24 -15.91 7.10
N ALA A 152 5.34 -15.02 6.70
CA ALA A 152 4.75 -13.99 7.57
C ALA A 152 3.95 -14.59 8.75
N SER A 153 3.32 -15.76 8.57
CA SER A 153 2.49 -16.42 9.60
C SER A 153 3.28 -17.38 10.49
N ARG A 154 4.62 -17.40 10.42
CA ARG A 154 5.45 -18.40 11.11
C ARG A 154 5.31 -18.42 12.64
N TYR A 155 4.86 -17.30 13.23
CA TYR A 155 4.63 -17.14 14.67
C TYR A 155 3.14 -17.09 15.03
N ALA A 156 2.25 -17.54 14.15
CA ALA A 156 0.83 -17.63 14.45
C ALA A 156 0.52 -18.83 15.37
N LEU A 157 -0.59 -18.74 16.10
CA LEU A 157 -1.18 -19.81 16.90
C LEU A 157 -2.66 -19.95 16.56
N ASP A 158 -3.06 -21.16 16.19
CA ASP A 158 -4.47 -21.51 16.02
C ASP A 158 -4.96 -22.27 17.25
N PHE A 159 -6.12 -21.90 17.76
CA PHE A 159 -6.76 -22.50 18.92
C PHE A 159 -8.05 -23.21 18.52
N ALA A 160 -8.33 -24.36 19.14
CA ALA A 160 -9.62 -25.05 19.03
C ALA A 160 -10.69 -24.36 19.90
N ALA A 161 -10.95 -23.08 19.62
CA ALA A 161 -11.98 -22.30 20.30
C ALA A 161 -13.36 -22.56 19.66
N PRO A 162 -14.42 -22.85 20.45
CA PRO A 162 -15.78 -22.87 19.93
C PRO A 162 -16.19 -21.54 19.31
N VAL A 163 -17.05 -21.59 18.29
CA VAL A 163 -17.63 -20.38 17.69
C VAL A 163 -18.38 -19.57 18.75
N GLY A 164 -18.13 -18.26 18.80
CA GLY A 164 -18.70 -17.36 19.80
C GLY A 164 -17.83 -17.16 21.04
N THR A 165 -16.68 -17.84 21.13
CA THR A 165 -15.66 -17.53 22.15
C THR A 165 -15.27 -16.05 22.08
N PRO A 166 -15.37 -15.29 23.18
CA PRO A 166 -14.91 -13.90 23.22
C PRO A 166 -13.40 -13.81 22.96
N VAL A 167 -13.04 -12.87 22.10
CA VAL A 167 -11.65 -12.53 21.78
C VAL A 167 -11.37 -11.11 22.28
N LEU A 168 -10.39 -10.97 23.16
CA LEU A 168 -9.90 -9.71 23.68
C LEU A 168 -8.50 -9.43 23.14
N ALA A 169 -8.11 -8.15 23.13
CA ALA A 169 -6.75 -7.77 22.78
C ALA A 169 -5.76 -8.36 23.81
N ALA A 170 -4.81 -9.17 23.34
CA ALA A 170 -3.74 -9.73 24.17
C ALA A 170 -2.77 -8.66 24.70
N ARG A 171 -2.70 -7.53 24.00
CA ARG A 171 -1.88 -6.35 24.31
C ARG A 171 -2.59 -5.11 23.80
N ASP A 172 -2.48 -4.02 24.56
CA ASP A 172 -3.05 -2.72 24.20
C ASP A 172 -2.44 -2.14 22.92
N GLY A 173 -3.17 -1.25 22.27
CA GLY A 173 -2.73 -0.61 21.04
C GLY A 173 -3.84 0.07 20.27
N VAL A 174 -3.54 0.43 19.02
CA VAL A 174 -4.46 1.10 18.11
C VAL A 174 -4.93 0.12 17.06
N VAL A 175 -6.24 0.02 16.82
CA VAL A 175 -6.77 -0.76 15.69
C VAL A 175 -6.35 -0.07 14.39
N ILE A 176 -5.59 -0.77 13.56
CA ILE A 176 -5.05 -0.23 12.30
C ILE A 176 -5.65 -0.88 11.06
N ASP A 177 -6.31 -2.02 11.21
CA ASP A 177 -7.00 -2.68 10.11
C ASP A 177 -8.11 -3.60 10.61
N THR A 178 -9.16 -3.70 9.82
CA THR A 178 -10.32 -4.53 10.14
C THR A 178 -10.98 -5.06 8.88
N LYS A 179 -11.54 -6.25 8.99
CA LYS A 179 -12.48 -6.77 7.99
C LYS A 179 -13.57 -7.56 8.70
N ASP A 180 -14.82 -7.29 8.35
CA ASP A 180 -16.02 -7.84 9.00
C ASP A 180 -17.09 -8.35 8.03
N ASP A 181 -16.89 -8.17 6.72
CA ASP A 181 -17.85 -8.54 5.66
C ASP A 181 -17.84 -10.04 5.27
N GLY A 182 -17.01 -10.85 5.92
CA GLY A 182 -16.85 -12.28 5.65
C GLY A 182 -17.93 -13.15 6.31
N ASN A 183 -18.65 -13.92 5.49
CA ASN A 183 -19.70 -14.84 5.95
C ASN A 183 -19.46 -16.31 5.52
N GLN A 184 -18.26 -16.62 5.01
CA GLN A 184 -17.86 -17.94 4.55
C GLN A 184 -16.53 -18.35 5.19
N GLY A 185 -16.34 -19.65 5.40
CA GLY A 185 -15.12 -20.17 5.99
C GLY A 185 -14.87 -21.64 5.63
N GLY A 186 -13.64 -22.08 5.86
CA GLY A 186 -13.21 -23.46 5.67
C GLY A 186 -11.68 -23.56 5.63
N PRO A 187 -11.14 -24.78 5.67
CA PRO A 187 -9.68 -24.98 5.78
C PRO A 187 -8.93 -24.57 4.51
N SER A 188 -9.57 -24.62 3.34
CA SER A 188 -8.92 -24.30 2.07
C SER A 188 -8.56 -22.81 1.92
N THR A 189 -7.41 -22.53 1.33
CA THR A 189 -6.92 -21.17 1.01
C THR A 189 -7.89 -20.32 0.19
N ARG A 190 -8.84 -20.93 -0.53
CA ARG A 190 -9.91 -20.18 -1.23
C ARG A 190 -10.75 -19.32 -0.29
N PHE A 191 -10.81 -19.68 0.99
CA PHE A 191 -11.54 -18.96 2.02
C PHE A 191 -10.74 -17.85 2.69
N ALA A 192 -9.44 -17.72 2.42
CA ALA A 192 -8.59 -16.71 3.06
C ALA A 192 -9.12 -15.27 2.87
N LYS A 193 -9.65 -14.97 1.68
CA LYS A 193 -10.28 -13.67 1.37
C LYS A 193 -11.56 -13.37 2.17
N HIS A 194 -12.14 -14.37 2.84
CA HIS A 194 -13.34 -14.23 3.65
C HIS A 194 -13.04 -14.15 5.15
N ALA A 195 -11.79 -14.33 5.58
CA ALA A 195 -11.46 -14.21 7.00
C ALA A 195 -11.76 -12.79 7.49
N ASN A 196 -12.55 -12.69 8.55
CA ASN A 196 -12.69 -11.46 9.30
C ASN A 196 -11.54 -11.34 10.28
N TYR A 197 -11.07 -10.12 10.48
CA TYR A 197 -9.93 -9.86 11.32
C TYR A 197 -9.95 -8.48 11.95
N VAL A 198 -9.14 -8.35 13.00
CA VAL A 198 -8.72 -7.08 13.59
C VAL A 198 -7.19 -7.12 13.70
N VAL A 199 -6.53 -6.03 13.31
CA VAL A 199 -5.10 -5.81 13.50
C VAL A 199 -4.87 -4.66 14.46
N ILE A 200 -4.10 -4.90 15.52
CA ILE A 200 -3.76 -3.90 16.54
C ILE A 200 -2.27 -3.57 16.43
N LEU A 201 -1.93 -2.29 16.30
CA LEU A 201 -0.57 -1.78 16.39
C LEU A 201 -0.20 -1.50 17.85
N HIS A 202 0.87 -2.12 18.32
CA HIS A 202 1.43 -1.91 19.65
C HIS A 202 2.42 -0.73 19.65
N SER A 203 2.74 -0.24 20.86
CA SER A 203 3.65 0.90 21.04
C SER A 203 5.09 0.64 20.58
N ASP A 204 5.51 -0.64 20.53
CA ASP A 204 6.82 -1.08 20.03
C ASP A 204 6.86 -1.27 18.50
N GLY A 205 5.76 -0.97 17.82
CA GLY A 205 5.58 -1.09 16.38
C GLY A 205 5.16 -2.48 15.89
N THR A 206 5.13 -3.50 16.76
CA THR A 206 4.63 -4.83 16.41
C THR A 206 3.12 -4.83 16.22
N THR A 207 2.59 -5.83 15.52
CA THR A 207 1.15 -6.02 15.34
C THR A 207 0.66 -7.29 16.02
N GLY A 208 -0.51 -7.20 16.65
CA GLY A 208 -1.32 -8.34 17.07
C GLY A 208 -2.47 -8.52 16.09
N GLU A 209 -2.55 -9.68 15.44
CA GLU A 209 -3.56 -9.97 14.41
C GLU A 209 -4.49 -11.09 14.86
N TYR A 210 -5.79 -10.84 14.82
CA TYR A 210 -6.83 -11.77 15.26
C TYR A 210 -7.68 -12.13 14.05
N TYR A 211 -7.58 -13.37 13.56
CA TYR A 211 -8.29 -13.85 12.37
C TYR A 211 -9.41 -14.81 12.71
N HIS A 212 -10.20 -15.15 11.70
CA HIS A 212 -11.33 -16.09 11.78
C HIS A 212 -12.43 -15.63 12.74
N LEU A 213 -12.54 -14.32 12.91
CA LEU A 213 -13.58 -13.72 13.74
C LEU A 213 -14.96 -13.95 13.10
N LYS A 214 -15.97 -14.11 13.95
CA LYS A 214 -17.36 -14.16 13.51
C LYS A 214 -17.81 -12.75 13.11
N TYR A 215 -18.64 -12.66 12.06
CA TYR A 215 -19.37 -11.43 11.70
C TYR A 215 -20.47 -11.09 12.72
#